data_AF-A0A5Y2S7G1-F1
#
_entry.id   AF-A0A5Y2S7G1-F1
#
_cell.length_a   1.000
_cell.length_b   1.000
_cell.length_c   1.000
_cell.angle_alpha   90.00
_cell.angle_beta   90.00
_cell.angle_gamma   90.00
#
_symmetry.space_group_name_H-M   'P 1'
#
loop_
_entity.id
_entity.type
_entity.pdbx_description
1 polymer ?
#
loop_
_entity_poly.entity_id
_entity_poly.type
_entity_poly.pdbx_seq_one_letter_code
_entity_poly.pdbx_strand_id
1 'polypeptide(L)'
;MIQLTFRNNYRSFTNYHEKIWGERIDFELNPDYLLETIYAARSALYFWDQNNLYSRADNGISRDVSDSITRIVNFYDDHYADRYTNLVRFIQEGVFDEIL
;
A
#
# COMPACT_ATOMS: atom_id res chain seq x y z
N MET A 1 -5.79 -2.15 3.57
CA MET A 1 -4.96 -1.00 4.00
C MET A 1 -3.59 -1.49 4.42
N ILE A 2 -2.53 -0.72 4.16
CA ILE A 2 -1.16 -1.04 4.61
C ILE A 2 -0.98 -0.41 5.99
N GLN A 3 -0.51 -1.19 6.96
CA GLN A 3 -0.14 -0.70 8.29
C GLN A 3 1.25 -0.06 8.19
N LEU A 4 1.31 1.25 7.92
CA LEU A 4 2.58 1.96 7.79
C LEU A 4 3.32 1.93 9.14
N THR A 5 4.56 1.43 9.17
CA THR A 5 5.36 1.29 10.38
C THR A 5 6.71 2.01 10.22
N PHE A 6 7.43 2.20 11.34
CA PHE A 6 8.69 2.93 11.48
C PHE A 6 8.58 4.47 11.38
N ARG A 7 9.30 5.15 12.28
CA ARG A 7 9.34 6.61 12.40
C ARG A 7 9.71 7.32 11.09
N ASN A 8 10.69 6.79 10.36
CA ASN A 8 11.15 7.39 9.10
C ASN A 8 10.05 7.37 8.04
N ASN A 9 9.20 6.33 8.01
CA ASN A 9 8.09 6.27 7.07
C ASN A 9 7.03 7.32 7.38
N TYR A 10 6.75 7.60 8.66
CA TYR A 10 5.84 8.67 9.03
C TYR A 10 6.35 10.04 8.59
N ARG A 11 7.64 10.32 8.80
CA ARG A 11 8.27 11.57 8.34
C ARG A 11 8.21 11.72 6.81
N SER A 12 8.56 10.66 6.08
CA SER A 12 8.51 10.67 4.62
C SER A 12 7.07 10.80 4.10
N PHE A 13 6.10 10.16 4.77
CA PHE A 13 4.69 10.31 4.44
C PHE A 13 4.19 11.73 4.68
N THR A 14 4.60 12.42 5.75
CA THR A 14 4.30 13.85 5.97
C THR A 14 4.66 14.70 4.75
N ASN A 15 5.89 14.54 4.23
CA ASN A 15 6.36 15.32 3.08
C ASN A 15 5.65 14.92 1.78
N TYR A 16 5.43 13.62 1.57
CA TYR A 16 4.68 13.14 0.41
C TYR A 16 3.24 13.64 0.42
N HIS A 17 2.59 13.59 1.59
CA HIS A 17 1.19 13.99 1.75
C HIS A 17 0.98 15.47 1.44
N GLU A 18 1.86 16.34 1.96
CA GLU A 18 1.85 17.77 1.63
C GLU A 18 2.06 18.01 0.13
N LYS A 19 3.00 17.30 -0.49
CA LYS A 19 3.29 17.44 -1.92
C LYS A 19 2.11 17.02 -2.81
N ILE A 20 1.42 15.93 -2.47
CA ILE A 20 0.39 15.32 -3.33
C ILE A 20 -1.00 15.90 -3.06
N TRP A 21 -1.33 16.22 -1.80
CA TRP A 21 -2.65 16.72 -1.42
C TRP A 21 -2.66 18.18 -0.94
N GLY A 22 -1.52 18.86 -0.86
CA GLY A 22 -1.44 20.26 -0.44
C GLY A 22 -1.74 20.50 1.05
N GLU A 23 -1.77 19.43 1.83
CA GLU A 23 -2.13 19.44 3.25
C GLU A 23 -0.96 18.92 4.09
N ARG A 24 -0.45 19.76 4.99
CA ARG A 24 0.65 19.39 5.88
C ARG A 24 0.13 18.92 7.23
N ILE A 25 0.23 17.62 7.49
CA ILE A 25 -0.01 16.98 8.79
C ILE A 25 1.26 16.26 9.19
N ASP A 26 1.73 16.49 10.40
CA ASP A 26 2.91 15.80 10.93
C ASP A 26 2.51 14.43 11.49
N PHE A 27 2.60 13.40 10.65
CA PHE A 27 2.32 12.01 11.02
C PHE A 27 3.41 11.38 11.89
N GLU A 28 4.60 11.98 11.98
CA GLU A 28 5.63 11.52 12.93
C GLU A 28 5.26 11.93 14.35
N LEU A 29 4.77 13.17 14.51
CA LEU A 29 4.29 13.68 15.80
C LEU A 29 2.92 13.11 16.17
N ASN A 30 2.04 12.90 15.19
CA ASN A 30 0.64 12.48 15.38
C ASN A 30 0.32 11.23 14.54
N PRO A 31 0.91 10.06 14.84
CA PRO A 31 0.70 8.84 14.05
C PRO A 31 -0.76 8.34 14.07
N ASP A 32 -1.54 8.71 15.09
CA ASP A 32 -2.93 8.28 15.26
C ASP A 32 -3.86 8.79 14.13
N TYR A 33 -3.47 9.83 13.39
CA TYR A 33 -4.20 10.22 12.18
C TYR A 33 -4.28 9.09 11.16
N LEU A 34 -3.33 8.16 11.14
CA LEU A 34 -3.37 6.99 10.25
C LEU A 34 -4.49 6.00 10.60
N LEU A 35 -5.17 6.16 11.73
CA LEU A 35 -6.38 5.41 12.05
C LEU A 35 -7.62 5.96 11.32
N GLU A 36 -7.57 7.22 10.88
CA GLU A 36 -8.64 7.80 10.07
C GLU A 36 -8.57 7.26 8.63
N THR A 37 -9.73 6.90 8.08
CA THR A 37 -9.83 6.18 6.80
C THR A 37 -9.12 6.90 5.66
N ILE A 38 -9.21 8.24 5.61
CA ILE A 38 -8.59 9.04 4.55
C ILE A 38 -7.06 8.94 4.59
N TYR A 39 -6.44 9.09 5.76
CA TYR A 39 -4.99 9.05 5.90
C TYR A 39 -4.45 7.62 5.84
N ALA A 40 -5.24 6.63 6.29
CA ALA A 40 -4.93 5.21 6.11
C ALA A 40 -4.87 4.83 4.62
N ALA A 41 -5.81 5.31 3.79
CA ALA A 41 -5.80 5.08 2.35
C ALA A 41 -4.63 5.82 1.68
N ARG A 42 -4.42 7.10 2.02
CA ARG A 42 -3.31 7.91 1.47
C ARG A 42 -1.93 7.35 1.83
N SER A 43 -1.76 6.82 3.04
CA SER A 43 -0.49 6.21 3.46
C SER A 43 -0.22 4.88 2.75
N ALA A 44 -1.26 4.11 2.44
CA ALA A 44 -1.13 2.93 1.58
C ALA A 44 -0.71 3.30 0.15
N LEU A 45 -1.29 4.35 -0.44
CA LEU A 45 -0.89 4.88 -1.74
C LEU A 45 0.56 5.38 -1.73
N TYR A 46 0.95 6.13 -0.70
CA TYR A 46 2.34 6.55 -0.49
C TYR A 46 3.30 5.36 -0.48
N PHE A 47 3.01 4.32 0.31
CA PHE A 47 3.89 3.15 0.39
C PHE A 47 3.99 2.44 -0.96
N TRP A 48 2.86 2.34 -1.67
CA TRP A 48 2.80 1.75 -3.00
C TRP A 48 3.66 2.50 -4.02
N ASP A 49 3.55 3.83 -4.04
CA ASP A 49 4.31 4.70 -4.95
C ASP A 49 5.80 4.74 -4.61
N GLN A 50 6.17 5.00 -3.36
CA GLN A 50 7.58 5.09 -2.94
C GLN A 50 8.39 3.83 -3.21
N ASN A 51 7.75 2.67 -3.13
CA ASN A 51 8.39 1.37 -3.38
C ASN A 51 8.25 0.91 -4.84
N ASN A 52 7.68 1.75 -5.72
CA ASN A 52 7.40 1.45 -7.13
C ASN A 52 6.64 0.14 -7.32
N LEU A 53 5.69 -0.17 -6.44
CA LEU A 53 4.98 -1.45 -6.47
C LEU A 53 4.08 -1.60 -7.70
N TYR A 54 3.62 -0.48 -8.27
CA TYR A 54 2.90 -0.46 -9.55
C TYR A 54 3.72 -1.12 -10.66
N SER A 55 5.02 -0.80 -10.77
CA SER A 55 5.90 -1.38 -11.80
C SER A 55 6.04 -2.90 -11.68
N ARG A 56 5.88 -3.46 -10.48
CA ARG A 56 5.84 -4.90 -10.26
C ARG A 56 4.49 -5.46 -10.70
N ALA A 57 3.40 -4.82 -10.28
CA ALA A 57 2.03 -5.21 -10.63
C ALA A 57 1.78 -5.18 -12.15
N ASP A 58 2.43 -4.29 -12.89
CA ASP A 58 2.38 -4.22 -14.35
C ASP A 58 2.91 -5.50 -15.04
N ASN A 59 3.63 -6.37 -14.32
CA ASN A 59 4.05 -7.69 -14.83
C ASN A 59 2.94 -8.75 -14.73
N GLY A 60 1.73 -8.37 -14.33
CA GLY A 60 0.54 -9.21 -14.31
C GLY A 60 0.19 -9.76 -12.93
N ILE A 61 -0.80 -10.65 -12.91
CA ILE A 61 -1.45 -11.14 -11.68
C ILE A 61 -0.95 -12.52 -11.23
N SER A 62 0.24 -12.95 -11.66
CA SER A 62 0.76 -14.28 -11.30
C SER A 62 1.16 -14.36 -9.81
N ARG A 63 1.27 -15.58 -9.30
CA ARG A 63 1.73 -15.82 -7.92
C ARG A 63 3.09 -15.20 -7.65
N ASP A 64 4.03 -15.35 -8.58
CA ASP A 64 5.37 -14.79 -8.44
C ASP A 64 5.38 -13.26 -8.34
N VAL A 65 4.51 -12.59 -9.12
CA VAL A 65 4.37 -11.13 -9.05
C VAL A 65 3.78 -10.72 -7.70
N SER A 66 2.68 -11.36 -7.27
CA SER A 66 2.06 -11.13 -5.95
C SER A 66 3.04 -11.33 -4.79
N ASP A 67 3.84 -12.40 -4.84
CA ASP A 67 4.85 -12.69 -3.83
C ASP A 67 5.99 -11.66 -3.87
N SER A 68 6.37 -11.17 -5.06
CA SER A 68 7.38 -10.11 -5.18
C SER A 68 6.95 -8.81 -4.51
N ILE A 69 5.66 -8.46 -4.58
CA ILE A 69 5.08 -7.30 -3.90
C ILE A 69 4.98 -7.56 -2.40
N THR A 70 4.53 -8.75 -2.00
CA THR A 70 4.42 -9.15 -0.59
C THR A 70 5.77 -9.06 0.12
N ARG A 71 6.88 -9.47 -0.52
CA ARG A 71 8.24 -9.33 0.02
C ARG A 71 8.60 -7.89 0.40
N ILE A 72 8.11 -6.91 -0.34
CA ILE A 72 8.37 -5.49 -0.06
C ILE A 72 7.44 -4.97 1.04
N VAL A 73 6.17 -5.36 1.00
CA VAL A 73 5.17 -4.96 2.01
C VAL A 73 5.53 -5.51 3.39
N ASN A 74 5.84 -6.80 3.47
CA ASN A 74 6.25 -7.47 4.71
C ASN A 74 7.04 -8.73 4.37
N PHE A 75 8.36 -8.64 4.34
CA PHE A 75 9.24 -9.73 3.94
C PHE A 75 9.01 -11.02 4.77
N TYR A 76 8.80 -10.86 6.09
CA TYR A 76 8.65 -11.97 7.03
C TYR A 76 7.18 -12.42 7.20
N ASP A 77 6.26 -11.98 6.36
CA ASP A 77 4.88 -12.48 6.37
C ASP A 77 4.85 -13.99 6.05
N ASP A 78 3.98 -14.75 6.69
CA ASP A 78 3.70 -16.14 6.36
C ASP A 78 2.41 -16.29 5.53
N HIS A 79 1.67 -15.20 5.32
CA HIS A 79 0.37 -15.19 4.62
C HIS A 79 0.48 -14.86 3.12
N TYR A 80 1.62 -15.19 2.47
CA TYR A 80 1.80 -14.99 1.03
C TYR A 80 0.70 -15.66 0.20
N ALA A 81 0.30 -16.88 0.59
CA ALA A 81 -0.76 -17.61 -0.08
C ALA A 81 -2.12 -16.92 0.05
N ASP A 82 -2.44 -16.37 1.22
CA ASP A 82 -3.70 -15.69 1.46
C ASP A 82 -3.80 -14.38 0.67
N ARG A 83 -2.70 -13.63 0.58
CA ARG A 83 -2.62 -12.42 -0.25
C ARG A 83 -2.87 -12.70 -1.72
N TYR A 84 -2.24 -13.74 -2.26
CA TYR A 84 -2.49 -14.17 -3.63
C TYR A 84 -3.94 -14.66 -3.84
N THR A 85 -4.46 -15.43 -2.89
CA THR A 85 -5.83 -15.95 -2.94
C THR A 85 -6.86 -14.81 -2.96
N ASN A 86 -6.64 -13.76 -2.15
CA ASN A 86 -7.47 -12.57 -2.18
C ASN A 86 -7.40 -11.84 -3.53
N LEU A 87 -6.21 -11.71 -4.14
CA LEU A 87 -6.06 -11.12 -5.48
C LEU A 87 -6.88 -11.90 -6.53
N VAL A 88 -6.72 -13.22 -6.57
CA VAL A 88 -7.45 -14.09 -7.50
C VAL A 88 -8.95 -13.96 -7.29
N ARG A 89 -9.41 -13.95 -6.04
CA ARG A 89 -10.83 -13.77 -5.71
C ARG A 89 -11.36 -12.44 -6.22
N PHE A 90 -10.68 -11.32 -5.97
CA PHE A 90 -11.12 -10.00 -6.42
C PHE A 90 -11.21 -9.90 -7.96
N ILE A 91 -10.28 -10.53 -8.68
CA ILE A 91 -10.33 -10.61 -10.14
C ILE A 91 -11.54 -11.45 -10.60
N GLN A 92 -11.78 -12.62 -9.99
CA GLN A 92 -12.89 -13.50 -10.36
C GLN A 92 -14.26 -12.91 -10.05
N GLU A 93 -14.36 -12.12 -8.97
CA GLU A 93 -15.58 -11.43 -8.56
C GLU A 93 -15.84 -10.14 -9.36
N GLY A 94 -14.94 -9.78 -10.31
CA GLY A 94 -15.10 -8.58 -11.14
C GLY A 94 -14.99 -7.27 -10.36
N VAL A 95 -14.31 -7.27 -9.21
CA VAL A 95 -14.19 -6.09 -8.33
C VAL A 95 -13.57 -4.88 -9.04
N PHE A 96 -12.78 -5.13 -10.08
CA PHE A 96 -12.06 -4.11 -10.85
C PHE A 96 -12.62 -3.91 -12.27
N ASP A 97 -13.74 -4.53 -12.62
CA ASP A 97 -14.29 -4.48 -13.98
C ASP A 97 -14.74 -3.06 -14.40
N GLU A 98 -15.07 -2.19 -13.44
CA GLU A 98 -15.47 -0.80 -13.72
C GLU A 98 -14.29 0.14 -13.97
N ILE A 99 -13.05 -0.31 -13.70
CA ILE A 99 -11.82 0.50 -13.80
C ILE A 99 -10.78 -0.06 -14.79
N LEU A 100 -11.05 -1.23 -15.40
CA LEU A 100 -10.25 -1.86 -16.46
C LEU A 100 -10.95 -1.77 -17.81
#